data_AF-W7S864-F1
#
_entry.id   AF-W7S864-F1
#
_cell.length_a   1.000
_cell.length_b   1.000
_cell.length_c   1.000
_cell.angle_alpha   90.00
_cell.angle_beta   90.00
_cell.angle_gamma   90.00
#
_symmetry.space_group_name_H-M   'P 1'
#
loop_
_entity.id
_entity.type
_entity.pdbx_description
1 polymer ?
#
loop_
_entity_poly.entity_id
_entity_poly.type
_entity_poly.pdbx_seq_one_letter_code
_entity_poly.pdbx_strand_id
1 'polypeptide(L)'
;MLRRLPPVRLWSAPTFRACERRFPSTWSDRSEVDTFCPRTSWISPRWNTSAASPAEHIVVNNAFAAEVHPLADFPLEVFDRMVSVNIRGAWIAVQAAEPHLGEGGRIINIGSVFAQRQPPGSMAGIAAYNLTKAALEGMARGLARELAPRGITANTVLPGAVDTEALPAHMAELISQWAPAGRLATTAEVANTVSFLASEDASFVTGVSLPVDGGFAA
;
A
#
# COMPACT_ATOMS: atom_id res chain seq x y z
N MET A 1 28.09 -14.76 -12.87
CA MET A 1 27.82 -15.32 -11.52
C MET A 1 26.46 -14.82 -11.06
N LEU A 2 25.43 -15.66 -11.09
CA LEU A 2 24.09 -15.31 -10.57
C LEU A 2 24.12 -15.42 -9.03
N ARG A 3 24.10 -14.29 -8.33
CA ARG A 3 23.96 -14.29 -6.86
C ARG A 3 22.50 -14.62 -6.52
N ARG A 4 22.30 -15.54 -5.57
CA ARG A 4 20.97 -15.86 -5.02
C ARG A 4 20.44 -14.62 -4.28
N LEU A 5 19.22 -14.18 -4.62
CA LEU A 5 18.50 -13.15 -3.87
C LEU A 5 18.19 -13.66 -2.46
N PRO A 6 18.27 -12.81 -1.42
CA PRO A 6 17.85 -13.17 -0.07
C PRO A 6 16.33 -13.44 -0.04
N PRO A 7 15.84 -14.28 0.90
CA PRO A 7 14.41 -14.59 1.00
C PRO A 7 13.60 -13.35 1.37
N VAL A 8 12.72 -12.91 0.47
CA VAL A 8 11.71 -11.87 0.74
C VAL A 8 10.61 -12.47 1.60
N ARG A 9 10.51 -12.08 2.88
CA ARG A 9 9.31 -12.35 3.69
C ARG A 9 8.24 -11.33 3.33
N LEU A 10 7.20 -11.78 2.64
CA LEU A 10 5.98 -10.99 2.41
C LEU A 10 5.14 -11.02 3.69
N TRP A 11 4.98 -9.88 4.34
CA TRP A 11 4.09 -9.73 5.49
C TRP A 11 2.77 -9.14 5.01
N SER A 12 1.66 -9.84 5.23
CA SER A 12 0.31 -9.30 5.05
C SER A 12 -0.14 -8.56 6.31
N ALA A 13 -0.84 -7.44 6.13
CA ALA A 13 -1.43 -6.69 7.24
C ALA A 13 -2.54 -7.51 7.94
N PRO A 14 -2.73 -7.34 9.27
CA PRO A 14 -3.80 -8.02 10.01
C PRO A 14 -5.20 -7.55 9.57
N THR A 15 -6.17 -8.46 9.62
CA THR A 15 -7.61 -8.24 9.33
C THR A 15 -8.29 -7.43 10.45
N PHE A 16 -9.20 -6.50 10.10
CA PHE A 16 -9.84 -5.50 10.99
C PHE A 16 -11.35 -5.84 11.32
N ARG A 17 -11.83 -5.86 12.60
CA ARG A 17 -13.27 -5.80 13.07
C ARG A 17 -13.62 -4.79 14.22
N ALA A 18 -14.81 -4.12 14.21
CA ALA A 18 -15.22 -2.89 14.98
C ALA A 18 -16.02 -2.97 16.30
N CYS A 19 -16.04 -1.87 17.12
CA CYS A 19 -16.69 -1.77 18.47
C CYS A 19 -17.25 -0.37 18.87
N GLU A 20 -18.36 -0.29 19.65
CA GLU A 20 -19.17 0.90 20.07
C GLU A 20 -19.34 1.08 21.62
N ARG A 21 -19.17 2.30 22.25
CA ARG A 21 -19.89 2.91 23.45
C ARG A 21 -19.17 4.14 24.17
N ARG A 22 -19.84 4.90 25.11
CA ARG A 22 -19.82 6.40 25.40
C ARG A 22 -19.43 6.88 26.86
N PHE A 23 -18.66 7.99 27.04
CA PHE A 23 -17.81 8.52 28.19
C PHE A 23 -18.42 9.11 29.52
N PRO A 24 -17.70 9.06 30.69
CA PRO A 24 -17.97 9.85 31.92
C PRO A 24 -16.91 10.96 32.24
N SER A 25 -17.23 11.80 33.25
CA SER A 25 -16.82 13.21 33.35
C SER A 25 -15.57 13.59 34.17
N THR A 26 -14.82 12.67 34.80
CA THR A 26 -13.49 12.97 35.40
C THR A 26 -12.64 11.69 35.57
N TRP A 27 -11.32 11.75 35.32
CA TRP A 27 -10.38 10.61 35.36
C TRP A 27 -9.14 10.93 36.21
N SER A 28 -8.70 10.02 37.09
CA SER A 28 -7.57 10.27 38.03
C SER A 28 -6.43 9.24 37.97
N ASP A 29 -6.54 8.17 37.18
CA ASP A 29 -5.47 7.16 36.98
C ASP A 29 -5.39 6.66 35.52
N ARG A 30 -4.18 6.32 35.04
CA ARG A 30 -3.89 5.69 33.75
C ARG A 30 -4.63 4.37 33.55
N SER A 31 -4.86 3.60 34.61
CA SER A 31 -5.58 2.32 34.53
C SER A 31 -7.06 2.48 34.16
N GLU A 32 -7.63 3.66 34.38
CA GLU A 32 -9.04 3.94 34.09
C GLU A 32 -9.27 4.32 32.62
N VAL A 33 -8.26 4.86 31.92
CA VAL A 33 -8.30 5.17 30.48
C VAL A 33 -8.37 3.89 29.63
N ASP A 34 -7.78 2.79 30.13
CA ASP A 34 -7.75 1.49 29.43
C ASP A 34 -9.10 0.76 29.45
N THR A 35 -10.01 1.11 30.38
CA THR A 35 -11.27 0.39 30.54
C THR A 35 -12.44 1.00 29.77
N PHE A 36 -12.29 2.20 29.21
CA PHE A 36 -13.40 2.98 28.66
C PHE A 36 -13.49 2.97 27.11
N CYS A 37 -13.09 1.86 26.47
CA CYS A 37 -13.04 1.66 25.00
C CYS A 37 -11.76 2.21 24.34
N PRO A 38 -10.63 1.49 24.41
CA PRO A 38 -9.38 1.96 23.82
C PRO A 38 -9.32 1.65 22.30
N ARG A 39 -9.24 2.73 21.51
CA ARG A 39 -9.02 2.84 20.05
C ARG A 39 -7.72 2.21 19.53
N THR A 40 -7.02 1.43 20.35
CA THR A 40 -5.74 0.76 20.04
C THR A 40 -5.89 -0.74 19.79
N SER A 41 -7.07 -1.34 19.99
CA SER A 41 -7.28 -2.79 19.81
C SER A 41 -7.27 -3.26 18.34
N TRP A 42 -7.01 -2.39 17.38
CA TRP A 42 -6.90 -2.72 15.96
C TRP A 42 -5.47 -2.83 15.47
N ILE A 43 -4.53 -2.28 16.23
CA ILE A 43 -3.12 -2.18 15.85
C ILE A 43 -2.31 -2.48 17.10
N SER A 44 -2.27 -3.75 17.47
CA SER A 44 -1.08 -4.28 18.14
C SER A 44 -0.50 -5.34 17.21
N PRO A 45 0.50 -5.03 16.37
CA PRO A 45 1.34 -6.08 15.85
C PRO A 45 2.05 -6.66 17.07
N ARG A 46 1.69 -7.88 17.48
CA ARG A 46 2.58 -8.67 18.33
C ARG A 46 3.77 -9.05 17.46
N TRP A 47 4.77 -8.18 17.41
CA TRP A 47 6.07 -8.53 16.88
C TRP A 47 6.66 -9.57 17.82
N ASN A 48 6.93 -10.77 17.32
CA ASN A 48 7.65 -11.78 18.09
C ASN A 48 9.09 -11.28 18.27
N THR A 49 9.41 -10.72 19.45
CA THR A 49 10.74 -10.19 19.79
C THR A 49 11.74 -11.29 20.17
N SER A 50 11.38 -12.58 20.06
CA SER A 50 12.33 -13.67 20.29
C SER A 50 13.26 -13.84 19.07
N ALA A 51 14.50 -13.38 19.22
CA ALA A 51 15.60 -13.34 18.26
C ALA A 51 15.55 -12.15 17.28
N ALA A 52 16.34 -11.12 17.59
CA ALA A 52 16.65 -10.04 16.67
C ALA A 52 17.30 -10.61 15.40
N SER A 53 16.50 -10.82 14.35
CA SER A 53 16.99 -10.88 12.98
C SER A 53 17.57 -9.50 12.61
N PRO A 54 18.46 -9.42 11.59
CA PRO A 54 18.96 -8.13 11.12
C PRO A 54 17.79 -7.20 10.84
N ALA A 55 17.98 -5.91 11.14
CA ALA A 55 16.98 -4.84 11.05
C ALA A 55 16.01 -5.02 9.87
N GLU A 56 14.72 -4.73 10.06
CA GLU A 56 13.74 -4.84 8.98
C GLU A 56 14.11 -3.83 7.88
N HIS A 57 14.70 -4.31 6.79
CA HIS A 57 15.24 -3.43 5.74
C HIS A 57 14.17 -3.02 4.70
N ILE A 58 12.98 -3.63 4.69
CA ILE A 58 12.02 -3.47 3.59
C ILE A 58 10.59 -3.41 4.13
N VAL A 59 9.85 -2.36 3.75
CA VAL A 59 8.41 -2.20 4.00
C VAL A 59 7.67 -2.20 2.67
N VAL A 60 6.63 -3.03 2.56
CA VAL A 60 5.76 -3.07 1.37
C VAL A 60 4.32 -2.74 1.76
N ASN A 61 3.84 -1.56 1.37
CA ASN A 61 2.47 -1.12 1.61
C ASN A 61 1.55 -1.63 0.48
N ASN A 62 1.01 -2.84 0.66
CA ASN A 62 0.13 -3.50 -0.31
C ASN A 62 -1.37 -3.44 0.02
N ALA A 63 -1.73 -3.27 1.31
CA ALA A 63 -3.13 -3.29 1.72
C ALA A 63 -3.94 -2.17 1.05
N PHE A 64 -5.15 -2.49 0.59
CA PHE A 64 -6.05 -1.50 0.02
C PHE A 64 -7.53 -1.88 0.17
N ALA A 65 -8.39 -0.88 0.06
CA ALA A 65 -9.82 -0.99 -0.17
C ALA A 65 -10.17 -0.25 -1.46
N ALA A 66 -11.09 -0.81 -2.25
CA ALA A 66 -11.57 -0.22 -3.49
C ALA A 66 -13.07 -0.44 -3.63
N GLU A 67 -13.79 0.63 -3.95
CA GLU A 67 -15.21 0.60 -4.29
C GLU A 67 -15.47 1.61 -5.41
N VAL A 68 -16.54 1.33 -6.16
CA VAL A 68 -16.96 2.13 -7.31
C VAL A 68 -18.37 2.63 -7.05
N HIS A 69 -18.54 3.95 -7.00
CA HIS A 69 -19.85 4.58 -6.82
C HIS A 69 -19.92 5.86 -7.67
N PRO A 70 -21.09 6.21 -8.25
CA PRO A 70 -21.29 7.52 -8.85
C PRO A 70 -20.97 8.63 -7.85
N LEU A 71 -20.41 9.76 -8.32
CA LEU A 71 -20.02 10.86 -7.43
C LEU A 71 -21.18 11.40 -6.59
N ALA A 72 -22.38 11.49 -7.19
CA ALA A 72 -23.57 12.02 -6.53
C ALA A 72 -24.03 11.16 -5.33
N ASP A 73 -23.74 9.86 -5.37
CA ASP A 73 -24.21 8.87 -4.39
C ASP A 73 -23.05 8.24 -3.62
N PHE A 74 -21.83 8.78 -3.75
CA PHE A 74 -20.64 8.18 -3.14
C PHE A 74 -20.75 8.25 -1.62
N PRO A 75 -20.87 7.11 -0.89
CA PRO A 75 -21.08 7.15 0.55
C PRO A 75 -19.82 7.65 1.27
N LEU A 76 -19.99 8.61 2.19
CA LEU A 76 -18.85 9.22 2.87
C LEU A 76 -18.10 8.20 3.74
N GLU A 77 -18.82 7.25 4.34
CA GLU A 77 -18.23 6.17 5.12
C GLU A 77 -17.33 5.24 4.28
N VAL A 78 -17.68 5.03 3.01
CA VAL A 78 -16.86 4.28 2.06
C VAL A 78 -15.60 5.07 1.72
N PHE A 79 -15.75 6.38 1.49
CA PHE A 79 -14.63 7.28 1.23
C PHE A 79 -13.64 7.29 2.40
N ASP A 80 -14.14 7.50 3.62
CA ASP A 80 -13.34 7.53 4.85
C ASP A 80 -12.62 6.21 5.08
N ARG A 81 -13.28 5.08 4.79
CA ARG A 81 -12.66 3.75 4.86
C ARG A 81 -11.52 3.61 3.86
N MET A 82 -11.73 4.02 2.61
CA MET A 82 -10.69 3.96 1.57
C MET A 82 -9.49 4.85 1.92
N VAL A 83 -9.72 6.07 2.39
CA VAL A 83 -8.66 6.97 2.87
C VAL A 83 -7.91 6.36 4.06
N SER A 84 -8.65 5.81 5.02
CA SER A 84 -8.07 5.20 6.22
C SER A 84 -7.17 4.00 5.88
N VAL A 85 -7.60 3.13 4.97
CA VAL A 85 -6.82 1.94 4.59
C VAL A 85 -5.68 2.33 3.65
N ASN A 86 -5.98 3.01 2.54
CA ASN A 86 -5.04 3.19 1.43
C ASN A 86 -3.99 4.26 1.71
N ILE A 87 -4.34 5.32 2.44
CA ILE A 87 -3.43 6.44 2.71
C ILE A 87 -2.91 6.35 4.15
N ARG A 88 -3.82 6.43 5.13
CA ARG A 88 -3.44 6.50 6.54
C ARG A 88 -2.74 5.21 6.99
N GLY A 89 -3.22 4.06 6.54
CA GLY A 89 -2.60 2.76 6.81
C GLY A 89 -1.14 2.72 6.32
N ALA A 90 -0.90 3.11 5.06
CA ALA A 90 0.44 3.16 4.50
C ALA A 90 1.36 4.14 5.24
N TRP A 91 0.86 5.33 5.58
CA TRP A 91 1.61 6.33 6.33
C TRP A 91 2.03 5.83 7.71
N ILE A 92 1.10 5.24 8.46
CA ILE A 92 1.38 4.71 9.81
C ILE A 92 2.35 3.53 9.73
N ALA A 93 2.23 2.66 8.72
CA ALA A 93 3.15 1.55 8.53
C ALA A 93 4.59 2.06 8.31
N VAL A 94 4.77 3.07 7.45
CA VAL A 94 6.08 3.72 7.27
C VAL A 94 6.57 4.35 8.56
N GLN A 95 5.73 5.15 9.23
CA GLN A 95 6.12 5.84 10.46
C GLN A 95 6.55 4.87 11.56
N ALA A 96 5.86 3.74 11.70
CA ALA A 96 6.21 2.71 12.67
C ALA A 96 7.49 1.96 12.31
N ALA A 97 7.76 1.77 11.01
CA ALA A 97 8.95 1.06 10.55
C ALA A 97 10.20 1.94 10.47
N GLU A 98 10.06 3.25 10.30
CA GLU A 98 11.15 4.20 10.07
C GLU A 98 12.30 4.11 11.11
N PRO A 99 12.04 3.95 12.43
CA PRO A 99 13.10 3.79 13.43
C PRO A 99 13.86 2.46 13.30
N HIS A 100 13.28 1.49 12.61
CA HIS A 100 13.83 0.15 12.41
C HIS A 100 14.43 -0.04 11.01
N LEU A 101 14.20 0.88 10.07
CA LEU A 101 14.85 0.88 8.76
C LEU A 101 16.34 1.21 8.92
N GLY A 102 17.21 0.20 8.76
CA GLY A 102 18.66 0.41 8.71
C GLY A 102 19.09 1.28 7.53
N GLU A 103 20.37 1.62 7.46
CA GLU A 103 20.96 2.21 6.24
C GLU A 103 20.66 1.31 5.04
N GLY A 104 20.31 1.91 3.90
CA GLY A 104 19.91 1.14 2.73
C GLY A 104 18.53 0.49 2.85
N GLY A 105 17.65 0.96 3.72
CA GLY A 105 16.26 0.50 3.79
C GLY A 105 15.45 0.76 2.52
N ARG A 106 14.26 0.15 2.43
CA ARG A 106 13.37 0.20 1.26
C ARG A 106 11.92 0.40 1.71
N ILE A 107 11.25 1.36 1.10
CA ILE A 107 9.82 1.60 1.24
C ILE A 107 9.20 1.44 -0.14
N ILE A 108 8.26 0.51 -0.29
CA ILE A 108 7.62 0.20 -1.56
C ILE A 108 6.11 0.28 -1.38
N ASN A 109 5.48 1.23 -2.07
CA ASN A 109 4.03 1.38 -2.07
C ASN A 109 3.43 0.67 -3.28
N ILE A 110 2.29 -0.01 -3.09
CA ILE A 110 1.50 -0.56 -4.20
C ILE A 110 0.38 0.41 -4.54
N GLY A 111 0.64 1.24 -5.54
CA GLY A 111 -0.29 2.20 -6.11
C GLY A 111 -1.28 1.54 -7.09
N SER A 112 -1.57 2.24 -8.17
CA SER A 112 -2.42 1.78 -9.27
C SER A 112 -2.16 2.64 -10.50
N VAL A 113 -2.17 2.04 -11.69
CA VAL A 113 -2.07 2.80 -12.93
C VAL A 113 -3.24 3.81 -13.11
N PHE A 114 -4.37 3.57 -12.43
CA PHE A 114 -5.51 4.50 -12.46
C PHE A 114 -5.25 5.84 -11.74
N ALA A 115 -4.16 5.94 -10.99
CA ALA A 115 -3.66 7.23 -10.50
C ALA A 115 -3.16 8.14 -11.64
N GLN A 116 -2.73 7.56 -12.77
CA GLN A 116 -2.12 8.29 -13.89
C GLN A 116 -2.99 8.31 -15.14
N ARG A 117 -3.76 7.24 -15.40
CA ARG A 117 -4.63 7.16 -16.58
C ARG A 117 -5.96 6.49 -16.27
N GLN A 118 -7.05 7.06 -16.79
CA GLN A 118 -8.38 6.48 -16.63
C GLN A 118 -8.61 5.29 -17.56
N PRO A 119 -9.38 4.27 -17.11
CA PRO A 119 -9.81 3.18 -17.99
C PRO A 119 -10.58 3.73 -19.21
N PRO A 120 -10.42 3.08 -20.38
CA PRO A 120 -11.14 3.49 -21.57
C PRO A 120 -12.65 3.28 -21.43
N GLY A 121 -13.43 4.02 -22.23
CA GLY A 121 -14.88 3.90 -22.28
C GLY A 121 -15.61 4.73 -21.22
N SER A 122 -16.78 4.26 -20.78
CA SER A 122 -17.70 4.96 -19.88
C SER A 122 -17.54 4.57 -18.41
N MET A 123 -16.46 3.89 -18.03
CA MET A 123 -16.21 3.54 -16.64
C MET A 123 -16.04 4.82 -15.80
N ALA A 124 -16.98 5.04 -14.89
CA ALA A 124 -16.99 6.17 -13.96
C ALA A 124 -17.05 5.67 -12.50
N GLY A 125 -16.95 6.59 -11.55
CA GLY A 125 -17.15 6.30 -10.12
C GLY A 125 -15.91 5.80 -9.37
N ILE A 126 -14.73 5.86 -9.99
CA ILE A 126 -13.45 5.44 -9.38
C ILE A 126 -12.61 6.61 -8.84
N ALA A 127 -13.15 7.83 -8.80
CA ALA A 127 -12.41 9.03 -8.43
C ALA A 127 -11.78 8.95 -7.03
N ALA A 128 -12.52 8.44 -6.03
CA ALA A 128 -12.00 8.23 -4.68
C ALA A 128 -10.85 7.20 -4.67
N TYR A 129 -10.98 6.11 -5.41
CA TYR A 129 -9.90 5.12 -5.53
C TYR A 129 -8.64 5.74 -6.13
N ASN A 130 -8.78 6.47 -7.24
CA ASN A 130 -7.67 7.13 -7.92
C ASN A 130 -6.98 8.16 -7.03
N LEU A 131 -7.76 8.98 -6.31
CA LEU A 131 -7.24 9.91 -5.30
C LEU A 131 -6.35 9.17 -4.30
N THR A 132 -6.85 8.09 -3.71
CA THR A 132 -6.08 7.36 -2.69
C THR A 132 -4.83 6.70 -3.23
N LYS A 133 -4.83 6.20 -4.46
CA LYS A 133 -3.65 5.59 -5.08
C LYS A 133 -2.63 6.62 -5.55
N ALA A 134 -3.07 7.79 -6.03
CA ALA A 134 -2.19 8.91 -6.38
C ALA A 134 -1.48 9.51 -5.16
N ALA A 135 -2.12 9.49 -3.98
CA ALA A 135 -1.52 9.96 -2.74
C ALA A 135 -0.22 9.19 -2.38
N LEU A 136 -0.14 7.89 -2.72
CA LEU A 136 1.05 7.08 -2.47
C LEU A 136 2.26 7.52 -3.30
N GLU A 137 2.05 8.04 -4.51
CA GLU A 137 3.11 8.59 -5.35
C GLU A 137 3.69 9.87 -4.72
N GLY A 138 2.83 10.73 -4.20
CA GLY A 138 3.25 11.94 -3.45
C GLY A 138 4.02 11.58 -2.18
N MET A 139 3.53 10.58 -1.44
CA MET A 139 4.20 10.05 -0.25
C MET A 139 5.60 9.54 -0.57
N ALA A 140 5.75 8.74 -1.63
CA ALA A 140 7.05 8.20 -2.05
C ALA A 140 8.04 9.33 -2.40
N ARG A 141 7.63 10.36 -3.16
CA ARG A 141 8.49 11.50 -3.50
C ARG A 141 8.95 12.28 -2.27
N GLY A 142 8.05 12.50 -1.30
CA GLY A 142 8.39 13.16 -0.03
C GLY A 142 9.42 12.37 0.77
N LEU A 143 9.12 11.10 1.04
CA LEU A 143 9.99 10.19 1.80
C LEU A 143 11.34 9.96 1.12
N ALA A 144 11.37 9.88 -0.22
CA ALA A 144 12.59 9.73 -0.99
C ALA A 144 13.59 10.86 -0.71
N ARG A 145 13.10 12.10 -0.61
CA ARG A 145 13.95 13.25 -0.30
C ARG A 145 14.36 13.29 1.18
N GLU A 146 13.42 12.96 2.07
CA GLU A 146 13.64 13.00 3.52
C GLU A 146 14.65 11.95 3.98
N LEU A 147 14.57 10.74 3.42
CA LEU A 147 15.35 9.59 3.89
C LEU A 147 16.62 9.30 3.04
N ALA A 148 16.84 10.07 1.97
CA ALA A 148 18.03 9.95 1.11
C ALA A 148 19.37 9.98 1.86
N PRO A 149 19.59 10.82 2.91
CA PRO A 149 20.86 10.82 3.64
C PRO A 149 21.20 9.49 4.33
N ARG A 150 20.21 8.62 4.57
CA ARG A 150 20.38 7.26 5.13
C ARG A 150 20.45 6.17 4.05
N GLY A 151 20.48 6.55 2.77
CA GLY A 151 20.43 5.62 1.65
C GLY A 151 19.12 4.82 1.56
N ILE A 152 18.05 5.27 2.23
CA ILE A 152 16.74 4.62 2.17
C ILE A 152 16.02 5.09 0.90
N THR A 153 15.46 4.15 0.15
CA THR A 153 14.66 4.47 -1.04
C THR A 153 13.17 4.33 -0.77
N ALA A 154 12.36 5.19 -1.40
CA ALA A 154 10.91 5.14 -1.31
C ALA A 154 10.30 5.24 -2.71
N ASN A 155 9.59 4.20 -3.15
CA ASN A 155 9.07 4.08 -4.51
C ASN A 155 7.62 3.58 -4.53
N THR A 156 6.91 3.84 -5.62
CA THR A 156 5.54 3.34 -5.83
C THR A 156 5.50 2.47 -7.08
N VAL A 157 5.07 1.22 -6.96
CA VAL A 157 4.74 0.35 -8.10
C VAL A 157 3.29 0.64 -8.48
N LEU A 158 3.01 0.81 -9.77
CA LEU A 158 1.66 1.06 -10.30
C LEU A 158 1.19 -0.12 -11.15
N PRO A 159 0.61 -1.17 -10.54
CA PRO A 159 0.03 -2.26 -11.30
C PRO A 159 -1.11 -1.77 -12.20
N GLY A 160 -1.19 -2.35 -13.39
CA GLY A 160 -2.39 -2.37 -14.20
C GLY A 160 -3.35 -3.47 -13.73
N ALA A 161 -4.01 -4.11 -14.69
CA ALA A 161 -4.89 -5.23 -14.39
C ALA A 161 -4.09 -6.50 -14.04
N VAL A 162 -4.36 -7.07 -12.86
CA VAL A 162 -3.65 -8.27 -12.36
C VAL A 162 -4.65 -9.39 -12.10
N ASP A 163 -4.30 -10.59 -12.52
CA ASP A 163 -5.07 -11.81 -12.28
C ASP A 163 -4.98 -12.21 -10.80
N THR A 164 -6.03 -11.89 -10.05
CA THR A 164 -6.17 -12.15 -8.61
C THR A 164 -7.63 -12.40 -8.26
N GLU A 165 -7.88 -13.03 -7.11
CA GLU A 165 -9.24 -13.24 -6.57
C GLU A 165 -10.02 -11.94 -6.34
N ALA A 166 -9.33 -10.80 -6.23
CA ALA A 166 -9.95 -9.49 -6.08
C ALA A 166 -10.56 -8.96 -7.39
N LEU A 167 -10.15 -9.50 -8.53
CA LEU A 167 -10.70 -9.14 -9.84
C LEU A 167 -11.98 -9.94 -10.09
N PRO A 168 -13.15 -9.30 -10.28
CA PRO A 168 -14.37 -10.05 -10.61
C PRO A 168 -14.21 -10.81 -11.93
N ALA A 169 -14.42 -12.13 -11.89
CA ALA A 169 -14.19 -13.01 -13.05
C ALA A 169 -14.94 -12.56 -14.33
N HIS A 170 -16.15 -12.01 -14.17
CA HIS A 170 -16.94 -11.50 -15.29
C HIS A 170 -16.35 -10.26 -15.98
N MET A 171 -15.39 -9.58 -15.35
CA MET A 171 -14.70 -8.41 -15.92
C MET A 171 -13.35 -8.77 -16.55
N ALA A 172 -12.81 -9.96 -16.29
CA ALA A 172 -11.44 -10.33 -16.67
C ALA A 172 -11.18 -10.18 -18.17
N GLU A 173 -12.11 -10.64 -19.02
CA GLU A 173 -12.00 -10.54 -20.47
C GLU A 173 -11.98 -9.07 -20.92
N LEU A 174 -12.94 -8.26 -20.48
CA LEU A 174 -13.00 -6.83 -20.81
C LEU A 174 -11.73 -6.09 -20.37
N ILE A 175 -11.28 -6.34 -19.15
CA ILE A 175 -10.14 -5.63 -18.54
C ILE A 175 -8.82 -6.01 -19.23
N SER A 176 -8.68 -7.26 -19.67
CA SER A 176 -7.49 -7.73 -20.38
C SER A 176 -7.20 -6.95 -21.67
N GLN A 177 -8.24 -6.38 -22.27
CA GLN A 177 -8.16 -5.61 -23.52
C GLN A 177 -7.77 -4.14 -23.32
N TRP A 178 -7.74 -3.64 -22.08
CA TRP A 178 -7.41 -2.23 -21.84
C TRP A 178 -5.94 -1.90 -22.07
N ALA A 179 -5.05 -2.88 -21.89
CA ALA A 179 -3.63 -2.73 -22.11
C ALA A 179 -3.25 -3.28 -23.49
N PRO A 180 -2.31 -2.65 -24.22
CA PRO A 180 -1.75 -3.19 -25.46
C PRO A 180 -1.24 -4.64 -25.35
N ALA A 181 -0.80 -5.07 -24.17
CA ALA A 181 -0.41 -6.44 -23.90
C ALA A 181 -1.54 -7.48 -24.09
N GLY A 182 -2.82 -7.05 -24.11
CA GLY A 182 -3.97 -7.91 -24.42
C GLY A 182 -4.23 -9.05 -23.43
N ARG A 183 -3.69 -8.95 -22.21
CA ARG A 183 -3.83 -9.94 -21.14
C ARG A 183 -3.75 -9.28 -19.77
N LEU A 184 -4.22 -10.00 -18.75
CA LEU A 184 -3.94 -9.65 -17.36
C LEU A 184 -2.46 -9.92 -17.03
N ALA A 185 -1.90 -9.11 -16.15
CA ALA A 185 -0.61 -9.40 -15.52
C ALA A 185 -0.78 -10.52 -14.48
N THR A 186 0.26 -11.31 -14.29
CA THR A 186 0.36 -12.25 -13.17
C THR A 186 0.82 -11.53 -11.90
N THR A 187 0.51 -12.09 -10.73
CA THR A 187 1.05 -11.58 -9.45
C THR A 187 2.57 -11.61 -9.41
N ALA A 188 3.19 -12.60 -10.07
CA ALA A 188 4.63 -12.73 -10.19
C ALA A 188 5.27 -11.54 -10.93
N GLU A 189 4.62 -11.00 -11.96
CA GLU A 189 5.14 -9.84 -12.70
C GLU A 189 5.21 -8.59 -11.81
N VAL A 190 4.20 -8.36 -10.98
CA VAL A 190 4.23 -7.27 -9.98
C VAL A 190 5.27 -7.54 -8.90
N ALA A 191 5.32 -8.78 -8.37
CA ALA A 191 6.26 -9.17 -7.33
C ALA A 191 7.73 -9.06 -7.78
N ASN A 192 8.02 -9.35 -9.05
CA ASN A 192 9.36 -9.19 -9.61
C ASN A 192 9.81 -7.73 -9.60
N THR A 193 8.93 -6.78 -9.92
CA THR A 193 9.25 -5.35 -9.83
C THR A 193 9.45 -4.91 -8.38
N VAL A 194 8.63 -5.39 -7.45
CA VAL A 194 8.84 -5.15 -6.01
C VAL A 194 10.18 -5.72 -5.55
N SER A 195 10.53 -6.93 -5.98
CA SER A 195 11.82 -7.57 -5.65
C SER A 195 13.00 -6.79 -6.23
N PHE A 196 12.88 -6.24 -7.43
CA PHE A 196 13.90 -5.36 -8.01
C PHE A 196 14.06 -4.10 -7.17
N LEU A 197 12.99 -3.39 -6.86
CA LEU A 197 13.05 -2.17 -6.03
C LEU A 197 13.57 -2.43 -4.62
N ALA A 198 13.37 -3.64 -4.11
CA ALA A 198 13.88 -4.07 -2.81
C ALA A 198 15.38 -4.43 -2.83
N SER A 199 15.99 -4.63 -4.00
CA SER A 199 17.37 -5.09 -4.11
C SER A 199 18.40 -3.96 -3.92
N GLU A 200 19.68 -4.33 -3.83
CA GLU A 200 20.80 -3.39 -3.86
C GLU A 200 21.00 -2.74 -5.24
N ASP A 201 20.60 -3.42 -6.31
CA ASP A 201 20.71 -2.92 -7.69
C ASP A 201 19.81 -1.70 -7.92
N ALA A 202 18.74 -1.56 -7.14
CA ALA A 202 17.85 -0.40 -7.14
C ALA A 202 18.26 0.70 -6.12
N SER A 203 19.47 0.66 -5.57
CA SER A 203 19.94 1.64 -4.57
C SER A 203 19.91 3.10 -5.04
N PHE A 204 19.90 3.35 -6.36
CA PHE A 204 19.79 4.69 -6.94
C PHE A 204 18.38 5.01 -7.48
N VAL A 205 17.41 4.13 -7.28
CA VAL A 205 16.01 4.31 -7.70
C VAL A 205 15.21 4.74 -6.48
N THR A 206 14.86 6.02 -6.39
CA THR A 206 14.04 6.56 -5.30
C THR A 206 13.11 7.67 -5.80
N GLY A 207 11.91 7.75 -5.22
CA GLY A 207 10.88 8.72 -5.56
C GLY A 207 10.13 8.42 -6.85
N VAL A 208 10.31 7.23 -7.45
CA VAL A 208 9.68 6.90 -8.74
C VAL A 208 8.27 6.33 -8.55
N SER A 209 7.42 6.61 -9.53
CA SER A 209 6.18 5.89 -9.80
C SER A 209 6.43 4.99 -11.00
N LEU A 210 6.42 3.67 -10.81
CA LEU A 210 6.83 2.68 -11.81
C LEU A 210 5.62 1.86 -12.30
N PRO A 211 5.08 2.13 -13.50
CA PRO A 211 4.02 1.32 -14.11
C PRO A 211 4.43 -0.13 -14.38
N VAL A 212 3.54 -1.06 -14.04
CA VAL A 212 3.59 -2.48 -14.38
C VAL A 212 2.22 -2.85 -14.92
N ASP A 213 1.92 -2.40 -16.14
CA ASP A 213 0.54 -2.22 -16.61
C ASP A 213 0.29 -2.71 -18.05
N GLY A 214 1.27 -3.40 -18.65
CA GLY A 214 1.16 -3.90 -20.02
C GLY A 214 1.04 -2.79 -21.07
N GLY A 215 1.48 -1.56 -20.76
CA GLY A 215 1.39 -0.40 -21.64
C GLY A 215 0.05 0.33 -21.56
N PHE A 216 -0.80 0.03 -20.56
CA PHE A 216 -2.07 0.72 -20.38
C PHE A 216 -1.93 2.24 -20.32
N ALA A 217 -0.90 2.76 -19.63
CA ALA A 217 -0.65 4.19 -19.48
C ALA A 217 0.04 4.86 -20.69
N ALA A 218 0.42 4.12 -21.73
CA ALA A 218 1.25 4.60 -22.85
C ALA A 218 0.57 5.55 -23.84
#